data_AF-A0AAW5BW79-F1
#
_entry.id   AF-A0AAW5BW79-F1
#
_cell.length_a   1.000
_cell.length_b   1.000
_cell.length_c   1.000
_cell.angle_alpha   90.00
_cell.angle_beta   90.00
_cell.angle_gamma   90.00
#
_symmetry.space_group_name_H-M   'P 1'
#
loop_
_entity.id
_entity.type
_entity.pdbx_description
1 polymer ?
#
loop_
_entity_poly.entity_id
_entity_poly.type
_entity_poly.pdbx_seq_one_letter_code
_entity_poly.pdbx_strand_id
1 'polypeptide(L)' 'MIKIAFEEDNINMALMLLNQIKVEGVQQAGFLVSINNILTKGERIETQEESKPEPKKGDK' A
#
# COMPACT_ATOMS: atom_id res chain seq x y z
N MET A 1 3.73 8.36 9.59
CA MET A 1 2.70 7.55 8.87
C MET A 1 3.35 6.99 7.61
N ILE A 2 3.20 5.69 7.31
CA ILE A 2 3.71 5.12 6.06
C ILE A 2 2.68 5.39 4.97
N LYS A 3 3.09 6.00 3.86
CA LYS A 3 2.25 6.17 2.67
C LYS A 3 2.62 5.09 1.66
N ILE A 4 1.61 4.48 1.04
CA ILE A 4 1.79 3.42 0.05
C ILE A 4 0.94 3.77 -1.17
N ALA A 5 1.56 3.82 -2.35
CA ALA A 5 0.90 3.96 -3.65
C ALA A 5 0.58 2.58 -4.22
N PHE A 6 -0.50 2.50 -4.97
CA PHE A 6 -0.85 1.32 -5.75
C PHE A 6 -1.28 1.77 -7.14
N GLU A 7 -0.95 0.96 -8.14
CA GLU A 7 -1.59 1.05 -9.45
C GLU A 7 -3.11 0.86 -9.32
N GLU A 8 -3.88 1.63 -10.09
CA GLU A 8 -5.34 1.60 -10.04
C GLU A 8 -5.89 0.20 -10.36
N ASP A 9 -5.33 -0.47 -11.36
CA ASP A 9 -5.72 -1.82 -11.77
C ASP A 9 -5.57 -2.85 -10.65
N ASN A 10 -4.54 -2.69 -9.81
CA ASN A 10 -4.31 -3.55 -8.65
C ASN A 10 -5.42 -3.36 -7.61
N ILE A 11 -5.79 -2.12 -7.31
CA ILE A 11 -6.89 -1.81 -6.39
C ILE A 11 -8.22 -2.31 -6.93
N ASN A 12 -8.51 -2.08 -8.22
CA ASN A 12 -9.72 -2.57 -8.87
C ASN A 12 -9.83 -4.10 -8.79
N MET A 13 -8.73 -4.82 -9.03
CA MET A 13 -8.69 -6.28 -8.91
C MET A 13 -8.94 -6.74 -7.47
N ALA A 14 -8.33 -6.10 -6.47
CA ALA A 14 -8.58 -6.43 -5.07
C ALA A 14 -10.06 -6.21 -4.68
N LEU A 15 -10.68 -5.12 -5.15
CA LEU A 15 -12.10 -4.84 -4.92
C LEU A 15 -13.02 -5.89 -5.55
N MET A 16 -12.72 -6.34 -6.77
CA MET A 16 -13.46 -7.43 -7.42
C MET A 16 -13.39 -8.73 -6.61
N LEU A 17 -12.19 -9.08 -6.12
CA LEU A 17 -12.00 -10.27 -5.27
C LEU A 17 -12.74 -10.16 -3.93
N LEU A 18 -12.70 -8.99 -3.29
CA LEU A 18 -13.45 -8.72 -2.06
C LEU A 18 -14.97 -8.88 -2.27
N ASN A 19 -15.50 -8.40 -3.40
CA ASN A 19 -16.91 -8.57 -3.73
C ASN A 19 -17.30 -10.05 -3.94
N GLN A 20 -16.34 -10.91 -4.27
CA GLN A 20 -16.53 -12.34 -4.49
C GLN A 20 -16.37 -13.19 -3.21
N ILE A 21 -15.93 -12.63 -2.08
CA ILE A 21 -15.71 -13.35 -0.79
C ILE A 21 -16.99 -13.92 -0.16
N LYS A 22 -18.15 -13.82 -0.82
CA LYS A 22 -19.38 -14.52 -0.41
C LYS A 22 -19.26 -16.05 -0.40
N VAL A 23 -18.17 -16.61 -0.94
CA VAL A 23 -17.88 -18.05 -0.92
C VAL A 23 -17.16 -18.46 0.36
N GLU A 24 -17.51 -19.60 0.93
CA GLU A 24 -16.85 -20.18 2.11
C GLU A 24 -15.79 -21.23 1.72
N GLY A 25 -14.82 -21.48 2.61
CA GLY A 25 -13.85 -22.57 2.47
C GLY A 25 -12.64 -22.24 1.59
N VAL A 26 -12.17 -23.21 0.80
CA VAL A 26 -10.87 -23.12 0.07
C VAL A 26 -10.83 -21.95 -0.92
N GLN A 27 -11.95 -21.62 -1.56
CA GLN A 27 -12.03 -20.49 -2.50
C GLN A 27 -11.86 -19.14 -1.80
N GLN A 28 -12.43 -19.00 -0.59
CA GLN A 28 -12.26 -17.80 0.24
C GLN A 28 -10.79 -17.57 0.58
N ALA A 29 -10.09 -18.63 0.99
CA ALA A 29 -8.66 -18.56 1.29
C ALA A 29 -7.84 -18.14 0.06
N GLY A 30 -8.19 -18.65 -1.13
CA GLY A 30 -7.57 -18.25 -2.40
C GLY A 30 -7.74 -16.76 -2.70
N PHE A 31 -8.94 -16.20 -2.48
CA PHE A 31 -9.20 -14.77 -2.64
C PHE A 31 -8.40 -13.93 -1.65
N LEU A 32 -8.34 -14.33 -0.38
CA LEU A 32 -7.57 -13.62 0.65
C LEU A 32 -6.07 -13.60 0.35
N VAL A 33 -5.50 -14.71 -0.11
CA VAL A 33 -4.09 -14.78 -0.53
C VAL A 33 -3.83 -13.86 -1.72
N SER A 34 -4.74 -13.85 -2.70
CA SER A 34 -4.62 -13.01 -3.89
C SER A 34 -4.68 -11.53 -3.54
N ILE A 35 -5.61 -11.12 -2.67
CA ILE A 35 -5.70 -9.75 -2.14
C ILE A 35 -4.41 -9.36 -1.40
N ASN A 36 -3.88 -10.23 -0.54
CA ASN A 36 -2.64 -9.96 0.18
C ASN A 36 -1.45 -9.76 -0.79
N ASN A 37 -1.36 -10.58 -1.83
CA ASN A 37 -0.32 -10.45 -2.84
C ASN A 37 -0.42 -9.15 -3.66
N ILE A 38 -1.61 -8.60 -3.80
CA ILE A 38 -1.82 -7.29 -4.43
C ILE A 38 -1.36 -6.19 -3.46
N LEU A 39 -1.84 -6.22 -2.22
CA LEU A 39 -1.59 -5.18 -1.23
C LEU A 39 -0.12 -5.11 -0.75
N THR A 40 0.64 -6.20 -0.92
CA THR A 40 2.08 -6.24 -0.60
C THR A 40 2.97 -5.70 -1.73
N LYS A 41 2.43 -5.49 -2.94
CA LYS A 41 3.15 -4.90 -4.08
C LYS A 41 3.08 -3.37 -4.13
N GLY A 42 2.41 -2.74 -3.17
CA GLY A 42 2.33 -1.29 -3.11
C GLY A 42 3.70 -0.65 -2.91
N GLU A 43 3.94 0.46 -3.59
CA GLU A 43 5.19 1.20 -3.48
C GLU A 43 5.14 2.17 -2.30
N ARG A 44 6.15 2.13 -1.44
CA ARG A 44 6.24 3.07 -0.34
C ARG A 44 6.52 4.46 -0.89
N ILE A 45 5.62 5.41 -0.64
CA ILE A 45 5.87 6.82 -0.91
C ILE A 45 6.58 7.36 0.32
N GLU A 46 7.86 7.69 0.19
CA GLU A 46 8.53 8.50 1.21
C GLU A 46 7.87 9.89 1.20
N THR A 47 7.16 10.21 2.27
CA THR A 47 6.88 11.62 2.55
C THR A 47 8.24 12.26 2.83
N GLN A 48 8.76 13.01 1.86
CA GLN A 48 9.72 14.07 2.14
C GLN A 48 8.99 15.10 3.02
N GLU A 49 8.83 14.79 4.31
CA GLU A 49 8.70 15.86 5.30
C GLU A 49 10.05 16.56 5.26
N GLU A 50 10.05 17.68 4.54
CA GLU A 50 11.07 18.72 4.47
C GLU A 50 12.24 18.46 5.43
N SER A 51 13.34 17.91 4.91
CA SER A 51 14.64 18.18 5.50
C SER A 51 14.91 19.67 5.30
N LYS A 52 14.27 20.53 6.10
CA LYS A 52 14.67 21.92 6.24
C LYS A 52 16.13 21.87 6.67
N PRO A 53 17.08 22.36 5.87
CA PRO A 53 18.43 22.53 6.38
C PRO A 53 18.32 23.51 7.55
N GLU A 54 18.61 23.03 8.76
CA GLU A 54 18.83 23.92 9.89
C GLU A 54 19.86 24.97 9.43
N PRO A 55 19.59 26.27 9.63
CA PRO A 55 20.60 27.27 9.34
C PRO A 55 21.78 26.97 10.26
N LYS A 56 22.93 26.62 9.66
CA LYS A 56 24.20 26.59 10.37
C LYS A 56 24.37 27.94 11.04
N LYS A 57 24.10 28.03 12.35
CA LYS A 57 24.58 29.14 13.16
C LYS A 57 26.10 29.07 13.05
N GLY A 58 26.64 30.03 12.31
CA GLY A 58 28.07 30.17 12.11
C GLY A 58 28.79 30.29 13.44
N ASP A 59 29.96 29.65 13.48
CA ASP A 59 31.03 29.90 14.42
C ASP A 59 31.48 31.38 14.39
N LYS A 60 31.85 31.86 15.58
CA LYS A 60 32.61 33.08 15.96
C LYS A 60 31.82 34.33 16.30
#